data_AF-A0A1I4X8H6-F1
#
_entry.id   AF-A0A1I4X8H6-F1
#
_cell.length_a   1.000
_cell.length_b   1.000
_cell.length_c   1.000
_cell.angle_alpha   90.00
_cell.angle_beta   90.00
_cell.angle_gamma   90.00
#
_symmetry.space_group_name_H-M   'P 1'
#
loop_
_entity.id
_entity.type
_entity.pdbx_description
1 polymer ?
#
loop_
_entity_poly.entity_id
_entity_poly.type
_entity_poly.pdbx_seq_one_letter_code
_entity_poly.pdbx_strand_id
1 'polypeptide(L)'
;MKAYNRLNDWDKIVAIATILCFIFWVLAKIPIVWDFIPFGILYEAGGWILSALITIVCSLYFLVKWILNRFSLRMIYLYGFLLGVFTLLIMRLVYSIDLNGIIWMTNKI
;
A
#
# COMPACT_ATOMS: atom_id res chain seq x y z
N MET A 1 18.91 -23.49 -22.76
CA MET A 1 18.34 -22.12 -22.71
C MET A 1 17.38 -22.04 -21.54
N LYS A 2 17.68 -21.21 -20.52
CA LYS A 2 16.81 -21.03 -19.35
C LYS A 2 15.52 -20.36 -19.82
N ALA A 3 14.40 -21.08 -19.75
CA ALA A 3 13.08 -20.51 -19.92
C ALA A 3 12.91 -19.42 -18.84
N TYR A 4 13.07 -18.16 -19.25
CA TYR A 4 12.60 -17.04 -18.45
C TYR A 4 11.11 -17.28 -18.24
N ASN A 5 10.71 -17.59 -17.01
CA ASN A 5 9.32 -17.49 -16.57
C ASN A 5 8.86 -16.07 -16.90
N ARG A 6 8.21 -15.90 -18.05
CA ARG A 6 7.53 -14.65 -18.38
C ARG A 6 6.44 -14.51 -17.33
N LEU A 7 6.65 -13.63 -16.35
CA LEU A 7 5.61 -13.19 -15.44
C LEU A 7 4.37 -12.86 -16.25
N ASN A 8 3.22 -13.37 -15.81
CA ASN A 8 1.95 -13.07 -16.45
C ASN A 8 1.75 -11.55 -16.44
N ASP A 9 1.14 -10.98 -17.47
CA ASP A 9 0.96 -9.53 -17.55
C ASP A 9 0.11 -9.02 -16.37
N TRP A 10 -0.82 -9.84 -15.90
CA TRP A 10 -1.55 -9.61 -14.64
C TRP A 10 -0.64 -9.50 -13.42
N ASP A 11 0.38 -10.35 -13.29
CA ASP A 11 1.30 -10.32 -12.16
C ASP A 11 2.08 -8.99 -12.13
N LYS A 12 2.42 -8.46 -13.32
CA LYS A 12 3.10 -7.17 -13.46
C LYS A 12 2.18 -6.02 -13.09
N ILE A 13 0.93 -6.02 -13.56
CA ILE A 13 -0.06 -4.98 -13.25
C ILE A 13 -0.30 -4.92 -11.74
N VAL A 14 -0.52 -6.08 -11.10
CA VAL A 14 -0.76 -6.17 -9.66
C VAL A 14 0.48 -5.73 -8.87
N ALA A 15 1.69 -6.07 -9.34
CA ALA A 15 2.93 -5.60 -8.71
C ALA A 15 3.08 -4.08 -8.80
N ILE A 16 2.83 -3.48 -9.97
CA ILE A 16 2.88 -2.03 -10.17
C ILE A 16 1.84 -1.34 -9.27
N ALA A 17 0.61 -1.85 -9.23
CA ALA A 17 -0.44 -1.30 -8.36
C ALA A 17 -0.04 -1.34 -6.87
N THR A 18 0.58 -2.44 -6.43
CA THR A 18 1.06 -2.59 -5.05
C THR A 18 2.18 -1.61 -4.74
N ILE A 19 3.13 -1.41 -5.67
CA ILE A 19 4.22 -0.44 -5.52
C ILE A 19 3.66 0.99 -5.46
N LEU A 20 2.70 1.33 -6.31
CA LEU A 20 2.06 2.66 -6.28
C LEU A 20 1.32 2.91 -4.96
N CYS A 21 0.60 1.90 -4.45
CA CYS A 21 -0.03 1.99 -3.14
C CYS A 21 1.00 2.15 -2.01
N PHE A 22 2.10 1.40 -2.07
CA PHE A 22 3.20 1.55 -1.11
C PHE A 22 3.77 2.97 -1.11
N ILE A 23 4.08 3.53 -2.28
CA ILE A 23 4.58 4.91 -2.42
C ILE A 23 3.55 5.90 -1.88
N PHE A 24 2.27 5.74 -2.24
CA PHE A 24 1.19 6.59 -1.75
C PHE A 24 1.13 6.62 -0.21
N TRP A 25 1.22 5.48 0.45
CA TRP A 25 1.19 5.40 1.92
C TRP A 25 2.47 5.92 2.59
N VAL A 26 3.63 5.73 1.96
CA VAL A 26 4.88 6.33 2.44
C VAL A 26 4.81 7.86 2.36
N LEU A 27 4.31 8.39 1.24
CA LEU A 27 4.11 9.83 1.05
C LEU A 27 3.07 10.39 2.03
N ALA A 28 1.99 9.65 2.29
CA ALA A 28 0.97 10.03 3.28
C ALA A 28 1.52 10.15 4.71
N LYS A 29 2.66 9.55 5.02
CA LYS A 29 3.32 9.71 6.33
C LYS A 29 4.07 11.04 6.47
N ILE A 30 4.45 11.69 5.35
CA ILE A 30 5.29 12.89 5.36
C ILE A 30 4.39 14.14 5.42
N PRO A 31 4.39 14.93 6.51
CA PRO A 31 3.46 16.06 6.67
C PRO A 31 3.54 17.10 5.55
N ILE A 32 4.74 17.41 5.07
CA ILE A 32 4.99 18.36 3.97
C ILE A 32 4.26 17.97 2.68
N VAL A 33 3.98 16.68 2.47
CA VAL A 33 3.33 16.18 1.25
C VAL A 33 1.82 16.40 1.30
N TRP A 34 1.24 16.65 2.48
CA TRP A 34 -0.19 16.98 2.61
C TRP A 34 -0.46 18.38 2.05
N ASP A 35 0.48 19.31 2.23
CA ASP A 35 0.42 20.66 1.67
C ASP A 35 0.64 20.69 0.14
N PHE A 36 1.07 19.57 -0.45
CA PHE A 36 1.18 19.44 -1.90
C PHE A 36 -0.22 19.26 -2.50
N ILE A 37 -0.76 20.35 -3.05
CA ILE A 37 -2.13 20.49 -3.57
C ILE A 37 -2.69 19.23 -4.26
N PRO A 38 -2.04 18.61 -5.28
CA PRO A 38 -2.65 17.47 -5.95
C PRO A 38 -2.66 16.19 -5.11
N PHE A 39 -1.73 16.03 -4.16
CA PHE A 39 -1.72 14.87 -3.25
C PHE A 39 -2.74 15.06 -2.13
N GLY A 40 -2.80 16.24 -1.52
CA GLY A 40 -3.79 16.58 -0.50
C GLY A 40 -5.23 16.39 -1.00
N ILE A 41 -5.56 16.91 -2.18
CA ILE A 41 -6.90 16.74 -2.80
C ILE A 41 -7.21 15.26 -3.04
N LEU A 42 -6.26 14.50 -3.58
CA LEU A 42 -6.47 13.07 -3.87
C LEU A 42 -6.64 12.26 -2.58
N TYR A 43 -5.91 12.61 -1.53
CA TYR A 43 -6.06 12.02 -0.22
C TYR A 43 -7.45 12.33 0.35
N GLU A 44 -7.83 13.60 0.46
CA GLU A 44 -9.13 14.03 1.03
C GLU A 44 -10.34 13.53 0.24
N ALA A 45 -10.23 13.43 -1.09
CA ALA A 45 -11.29 12.90 -1.97
C ALA A 45 -11.57 11.40 -1.77
N GLY A 46 -10.91 10.74 -0.82
CA GLY A 46 -11.10 9.32 -0.52
C GLY A 46 -10.12 8.39 -1.24
N GLY A 47 -9.04 8.93 -1.83
CA GLY A 47 -7.97 8.14 -2.44
C GLY A 47 -7.31 7.17 -1.44
N TRP A 48 -7.33 7.52 -0.15
CA TRP A 48 -6.89 6.63 0.93
C TRP A 48 -7.75 5.36 1.06
N ILE A 49 -9.08 5.45 0.93
CA ILE A 49 -9.99 4.29 0.97
C ILE A 49 -9.71 3.38 -0.22
N LEU A 50 -9.63 3.99 -1.41
CA LEU A 50 -9.38 3.24 -2.64
C LEU A 50 -8.03 2.53 -2.58
N SER A 51 -6.98 3.22 -2.15
CA SER A 51 -5.65 2.64 -1.98
C SER A 51 -5.64 1.48 -0.97
N ALA A 52 -6.38 1.61 0.13
CA ALA A 52 -6.51 0.54 1.12
C ALA A 52 -7.16 -0.72 0.52
N LEU A 53 -8.28 -0.56 -0.19
CA LEU A 53 -8.98 -1.65 -0.85
C LEU A 53 -8.09 -2.35 -1.89
N ILE A 54 -7.40 -1.57 -2.73
CA ILE A 54 -6.46 -2.10 -3.73
C ILE A 54 -5.35 -2.89 -3.04
N THR A 55 -4.77 -2.35 -1.97
CA THR A 55 -3.68 -3.01 -1.22
C THR A 55 -4.12 -4.35 -0.65
N ILE A 56 -5.33 -4.44 -0.09
CA ILE A 56 -5.90 -5.70 0.42
C ILE A 56 -6.08 -6.70 -0.72
N VAL A 57 -6.71 -6.30 -1.82
CA VAL A 57 -6.96 -7.18 -2.98
C VAL A 57 -5.65 -7.69 -3.59
N CYS A 58 -4.67 -6.82 -3.78
CA CYS A 58 -3.34 -7.20 -4.31
C CYS A 58 -2.60 -8.14 -3.35
N SER A 59 -2.66 -7.89 -2.04
CA SER A 59 -2.04 -8.77 -1.03
C SER A 59 -2.66 -10.17 -1.07
N LEU A 60 -4.00 -10.26 -1.11
CA LEU A 60 -4.70 -11.54 -1.24
C LEU A 60 -4.36 -12.25 -2.55
N TYR A 61 -4.26 -11.52 -3.67
CA TYR A 61 -3.85 -12.08 -4.95
C TYR A 61 -2.47 -12.74 -4.87
N PHE A 62 -1.49 -12.04 -4.30
CA PHE A 62 -0.14 -12.57 -4.12
C PHE A 62 -0.10 -13.76 -3.17
N LEU A 63 -0.91 -13.74 -2.10
CA LEU A 63 -1.05 -14.86 -1.17
C LEU A 63 -1.58 -16.12 -1.88
N VAL A 64 -2.67 -15.98 -2.66
CA VAL A 64 -3.26 -17.10 -3.40
C VAL A 64 -2.27 -17.66 -4.42
N LYS A 65 -1.61 -16.79 -5.20
CA LYS A 65 -0.56 -17.19 -6.14
C LYS A 65 0.61 -17.88 -5.45
N TRP A 66 0.98 -17.43 -4.26
CA TRP A 66 2.05 -18.03 -3.47
C TRP A 66 1.68 -19.46 -3.02
N ILE A 67 0.46 -19.66 -2.52
CA ILE A 67 -0.08 -20.97 -2.13
C ILE A 67 -0.13 -21.92 -3.34
N LEU A 68 -0.65 -21.45 -4.49
CA LEU A 68 -0.74 -22.24 -5.72
C LEU A 68 0.64 -22.67 -6.26
N ASN A 69 1.68 -21.85 -6.05
CA ASN A 69 3.07 -22.19 -6.38
C ASN A 69 3.79 -23.00 -5.27
N ARG A 70 3.03 -23.74 -4.44
CA ARG A 70 3.52 -24.67 -3.41
C ARG A 70 4.53 -24.05 -2.45
N PHE A 71 4.36 -22.78 -2.08
CA PHE A 71 5.25 -22.10 -1.13
C PHE A 71 6.75 -22.22 -1.46
N SER A 72 7.11 -22.33 -2.75
CA SER A 72 8.51 -22.18 -3.16
C SER A 72 9.08 -20.87 -2.57
N LEU A 73 10.37 -20.75 -2.31
CA LEU A 73 10.97 -19.50 -1.78
C LEU A 73 11.54 -18.61 -2.90
N ARG A 74 11.49 -19.07 -4.15
CA ARG A 74 11.87 -18.28 -5.34
C ARG A 74 10.66 -17.48 -5.80
N MET A 75 10.46 -16.30 -5.20
CA MET A 75 9.09 -15.80 -5.08
C MET A 75 8.93 -14.31 -5.25
N ILE A 76 8.80 -13.87 -6.50
CA ILE A 76 8.17 -12.58 -6.80
C ILE A 76 6.80 -12.45 -6.08
N TYR A 77 6.06 -13.54 -5.93
CA TYR A 77 4.77 -13.57 -5.24
C TYR A 77 4.89 -13.35 -3.71
N LEU A 78 5.93 -13.91 -3.07
CA LEU A 78 6.22 -13.66 -1.64
C LEU A 78 6.64 -12.22 -1.42
N TYR A 79 7.52 -11.67 -2.26
CA TYR A 79 7.93 -10.28 -2.14
C TYR A 79 6.76 -9.32 -2.38
N GLY A 80 5.89 -9.61 -3.35
CA GLY A 80 4.65 -8.85 -3.57
C GLY A 80 3.70 -8.93 -2.38
N PHE A 81 3.52 -10.12 -1.79
CA PHE A 81 2.72 -10.29 -0.58
C PHE A 81 3.30 -9.52 0.61
N LEU A 82 4.60 -9.66 0.88
CA LEU A 82 5.29 -8.95 1.96
C LEU A 82 5.21 -7.43 1.78
N LEU A 83 5.35 -6.93 0.55
CA LEU A 83 5.20 -5.52 0.24
C LEU A 83 3.78 -5.03 0.54
N GLY A 84 2.76 -5.81 0.18
CA GLY A 84 1.36 -5.51 0.49
C GLY A 84 1.10 -5.49 2.00
N VAL A 85 1.57 -6.49 2.74
CA VAL A 85 1.47 -6.54 4.21
C VAL A 85 2.19 -5.35 4.86
N PHE A 86 3.39 -5.02 4.38
CA PHE A 86 4.15 -3.88 4.90
C PHE A 86 3.46 -2.55 4.59
N THR A 87 2.82 -2.43 3.43
CA THR A 87 1.97 -1.28 3.07
C THR A 87 0.80 -1.13 4.05
N LEU A 88 0.11 -2.24 4.39
CA LEU A 88 -0.96 -2.22 5.39
C LEU A 88 -0.47 -1.83 6.79
N LEU A 89 0.75 -2.23 7.16
CA LEU A 89 1.37 -1.80 8.41
C LEU A 89 1.66 -0.29 8.41
N ILE A 90 2.19 0.26 7.32
CA ILE A 90 2.39 1.71 7.18
C ILE A 90 1.06 2.45 7.25
N MET A 91 0.04 1.97 6.53
CA MET A 91 -1.31 2.52 6.61
C MET A 91 -1.80 2.56 8.06
N ARG A 92 -1.68 1.44 8.78
CA ARG A 92 -2.04 1.39 10.21
C ARG A 92 -1.25 2.40 11.02
N LEU A 93 0.05 2.58 10.78
CA LEU A 93 0.86 3.56 11.48
C LEU A 93 0.40 5.00 11.20
N VAL A 94 0.08 5.33 9.95
CA VAL A 94 -0.47 6.64 9.57
C VAL A 94 -1.80 6.91 10.29
N TYR A 95 -2.69 5.92 10.40
CA TYR A 95 -3.96 6.07 11.13
C TYR A 95 -3.85 5.95 12.67
N SER A 96 -2.86 5.23 13.19
CA SER A 96 -2.68 5.02 14.64
C SER A 96 -1.94 6.16 15.33
N ILE A 97 -1.32 7.06 14.56
CA ILE A 97 -0.82 8.34 15.10
C ILE A 97 -2.01 9.29 15.18
N ASP A 98 -2.92 9.00 16.10
CA ASP A 98 -3.69 10.03 16.79
C ASP A 98 -4.16 9.53 18.17
N LEU A 99 -3.40 9.89 19.20
CA LEU A 99 -3.88 10.05 20.58
C LEU A 99 -3.48 11.43 21.15
N ASN A 100 -2.98 12.34 20.30
CA ASN A 100 -2.50 13.68 20.69
C ASN A 100 -3.09 14.83 19.84
N GLY A 101 -3.82 14.51 18.76
CA GLY A 101 -4.49 15.43 17.84
C GLY A 101 -5.98 15.64 18.12
N ILE A 102 -6.60 14.83 18.99
CA ILE A 102 -7.84 15.20 19.70
C ILE A 102 -7.51 16.00 20.98
N ILE A 103 -6.47 16.84 20.95
CA ILE A 103 -6.50 18.04 21.80
C ILE A 103 -7.29 19.05 20.99
N TRP A 104 -8.56 19.12 21.36
CA TRP A 104 -9.49 20.17 21.00
C TRP A 104 -8.75 21.47 20.64
N MET A 105 -8.88 21.94 19.40
CA MET A 105 -8.76 23.37 19.09
C MET A 105 -9.95 24.09 19.75
N THR A 106 -9.97 24.06 21.07
CA THR A 106 -10.87 24.79 21.96
C THR A 106 -10.03 25.22 23.14
N ASN A 107 -9.25 26.25 22.91
CA ASN A 107 -9.10 27.37 23.83
C ASN A 107 -8.48 28.49 23.01
N LYS A 108 -9.23 29.58 22.83
CA LYS A 108 -8.97 30.89 23.46
C LYS A 108 -7.59 31.42 23.03
N ILE A 109 -7.49 32.48 22.24
CA ILE A 109 -8.00 33.85 22.46
C ILE A 109 -8.43 34.48 21.15
#